data_AF-A0A3D2C6V2-F1
#
_entry.id   AF-A0A3D2C6V2-F1
#
_cell.length_a   1.000
_cell.length_b   1.000
_cell.length_c   1.000
_cell.angle_alpha   90.00
_cell.angle_beta   90.00
_cell.angle_gamma   90.00
#
_symmetry.space_group_name_H-M   'P 1'
#
loop_
_entity.id
_entity.type
_entity.pdbx_description
1 polymer ?
#
loop_
_entity_poly.entity_id
_entity_poly.type
_entity_poly.pdbx_seq_one_letter_code
_entity_poly.pdbx_strand_id
1 'polypeptide(L)'
;MSEASKHAFSDRARFMGDPDRIDIPVERLLSGERIDAVREAIVPGRTFRADYYGMPVDPGTDGGTLHLSTLDADGMAVALTTTINTSFGSRVTVPGWGLVLNNEMDDFVARPGVPNAYGLVGSEANAVAPGARPLSSMSPTVLLSPDRKQRIVVGASGGPFIITSTLQVILNIVDFGHDPSEAVAAPRFHHQWQPESLFLDQGFTADTVRALESYGHEVREMEFFSAVQVIHQTGADTMLGASDPRKGGWPAGLR
;
A
#
# COMPACT_ATOMS: atom_id res chain seq x y z
N MET A 1 0.55 -5.14 13.77
CA MET A 1 0.39 -4.77 12.35
C MET A 1 1.73 -4.57 11.63
N SER A 2 2.64 -3.72 12.13
CA SER A 2 3.98 -3.53 11.53
C SER A 2 4.73 -4.85 11.26
N GLU A 3 4.80 -5.75 12.24
CA GLU A 3 5.42 -7.07 12.09
C GLU A 3 4.81 -7.91 10.94
N ALA A 4 3.49 -7.93 10.84
CA ALA A 4 2.79 -8.63 9.77
C ALA A 4 3.10 -8.01 8.39
N SER A 5 3.17 -6.68 8.30
CA SER A 5 3.58 -5.99 7.08
C SER A 5 4.99 -6.39 6.65
N LYS A 6 5.96 -6.51 7.57
CA LYS A 6 7.32 -6.95 7.21
C LYS A 6 7.35 -8.35 6.60
N HIS A 7 6.62 -9.30 7.16
CA HIS A 7 6.50 -10.64 6.56
C HIS A 7 5.86 -10.58 5.16
N ALA A 8 4.79 -9.80 4.98
CA ALA A 8 4.12 -9.65 3.68
C ALA A 8 5.01 -8.96 2.63
N PHE A 9 5.77 -7.93 3.00
CA PHE A 9 6.69 -7.25 2.09
C PHE A 9 7.91 -8.10 1.74
N SER A 10 8.39 -8.95 2.67
CA SER A 10 9.40 -9.96 2.37
C SER A 10 8.88 -10.99 1.36
N ASP A 11 7.65 -11.49 1.53
CA ASP A 11 7.01 -12.39 0.57
C ASP A 11 6.82 -11.71 -0.79
N ARG A 12 6.37 -10.45 -0.82
CA ARG A 12 6.27 -9.63 -2.04
C ARG A 12 7.62 -9.57 -2.77
N ALA A 13 8.67 -9.19 -2.07
CA ALA A 13 10.01 -9.07 -2.64
C ALA A 13 10.53 -10.39 -3.20
N ARG A 14 10.19 -11.51 -2.55
CA ARG A 14 10.68 -12.83 -2.95
C ARG A 14 9.93 -13.43 -4.12
N PHE A 15 8.61 -13.33 -4.13
CA PHE A 15 7.74 -14.16 -4.98
C PHE A 15 6.95 -13.41 -6.04
N MET A 16 6.76 -12.09 -5.92
CA MET A 16 5.90 -11.35 -6.84
C MET A 16 6.67 -10.81 -8.05
N GLY A 17 5.96 -10.73 -9.18
CA GLY A 17 6.47 -10.33 -10.49
C GLY A 17 5.33 -10.41 -11.52
N ASP A 18 5.66 -10.56 -12.81
CA ASP A 18 4.65 -10.66 -13.86
C ASP A 18 4.01 -12.07 -13.92
N PRO A 19 2.71 -12.23 -13.59
CA PRO A 19 2.06 -13.56 -13.58
C PRO A 19 1.94 -14.21 -14.96
N ASP A 20 2.15 -13.47 -16.06
CA ASP A 20 2.19 -14.06 -17.41
C ASP A 20 3.55 -14.75 -17.68
N ARG A 21 4.53 -14.58 -16.79
CA ARG A 21 5.92 -15.01 -16.95
C ARG A 21 6.43 -15.90 -15.83
N ILE A 22 5.92 -15.71 -14.61
CA ILE A 22 6.32 -16.49 -13.44
C ILE A 22 5.09 -17.09 -12.75
N ASP A 23 5.31 -18.19 -12.05
CA ASP A 23 4.32 -18.74 -11.14
C ASP A 23 4.40 -18.02 -9.78
N ILE A 24 3.33 -17.33 -9.40
CA ILE A 24 3.21 -16.67 -8.11
C ILE A 24 2.41 -17.61 -7.19
N PRO A 25 2.97 -18.06 -6.06
CA PRO A 25 2.35 -19.07 -5.21
C PRO A 25 1.25 -18.46 -4.32
N VAL A 26 0.24 -17.81 -4.93
CA VAL A 26 -0.81 -17.05 -4.24
C VAL A 26 -1.56 -17.91 -3.23
N GLU A 27 -1.95 -19.12 -3.59
CA GLU A 27 -2.66 -20.05 -2.69
C GLU A 27 -1.84 -20.37 -1.45
N ARG A 28 -0.52 -20.55 -1.60
CA ARG A 28 0.39 -20.80 -0.47
C ARG A 28 0.59 -19.53 0.38
N LEU A 29 0.69 -18.36 -0.26
CA LEU A 29 0.85 -17.09 0.46
C LEU A 29 -0.39 -16.73 1.30
N LEU A 30 -1.58 -17.18 0.87
CA LEU A 30 -2.86 -16.96 1.54
C LEU A 30 -3.33 -18.18 2.35
N SER A 31 -2.53 -19.24 2.47
CA SER A 31 -2.94 -20.45 3.18
C SER A 31 -3.01 -20.21 4.69
N GLY A 32 -3.89 -20.95 5.37
CA GLY A 32 -3.96 -20.94 6.84
C GLY A 32 -2.62 -21.29 7.48
N GLU A 33 -1.90 -22.27 6.93
CA GLU A 33 -0.55 -22.65 7.38
C GLU A 33 0.44 -21.47 7.32
N ARG A 34 0.43 -20.70 6.21
CA ARG A 34 1.30 -19.53 6.10
C ARG A 34 0.93 -18.45 7.11
N ILE A 35 -0.37 -18.19 7.28
CA ILE A 35 -0.90 -17.20 8.22
C ILE A 35 -0.51 -17.58 9.66
N ASP A 36 -0.68 -18.85 10.04
CA ASP A 36 -0.31 -19.36 11.35
C ASP A 36 1.22 -19.25 11.57
N ALA A 37 2.02 -19.59 10.56
CA ALA A 37 3.48 -19.43 10.62
C ALA A 37 3.91 -17.95 10.77
N VAL A 38 3.24 -17.00 10.10
CA VAL A 38 3.46 -15.56 10.35
C VAL A 38 3.12 -15.24 11.80
N ARG A 39 1.93 -15.65 12.26
CA ARG A 39 1.43 -15.33 13.59
C ARG A 39 2.36 -15.84 14.69
N GLU A 40 2.87 -17.06 14.56
CA GLU A 40 3.82 -17.67 15.50
C GLU A 40 5.18 -16.96 15.50
N ALA A 41 5.61 -16.42 14.36
CA ALA A 41 6.83 -15.63 14.26
C ALA A 41 6.72 -14.23 14.89
N ILE A 42 5.51 -13.69 15.03
CA ILE A 42 5.30 -12.39 15.67
C ILE A 42 5.43 -12.52 17.18
N VAL A 43 6.51 -11.96 17.74
CA VAL A 43 6.74 -11.90 19.19
C VAL A 43 6.21 -10.57 19.74
N PRO A 44 5.21 -10.57 20.64
CA PRO A 44 4.71 -9.33 21.24
C PRO A 44 5.82 -8.54 21.94
N GLY A 45 5.85 -7.22 21.70
CA GLY A 45 6.81 -6.33 22.33
C GLY A 45 8.25 -6.45 21.82
N ARG A 46 8.47 -7.06 20.64
CA ARG A 46 9.81 -7.18 20.05
C ARG A 46 9.75 -7.19 18.52
N THR A 47 10.66 -6.44 17.90
CA THR A 47 11.01 -6.58 16.48
C THR A 47 12.36 -7.27 16.31
N PHE A 48 12.55 -7.93 15.18
CA PHE A 48 13.83 -8.50 14.77
C PHE A 48 14.44 -7.70 13.63
N ARG A 49 15.68 -8.04 13.28
CA ARG A 49 16.35 -7.47 12.11
C ARG A 49 15.81 -8.07 10.82
N ALA A 50 16.07 -7.42 9.70
CA ALA A 50 15.56 -7.79 8.38
C ALA A 50 15.82 -9.26 8.00
N ASP A 51 16.96 -9.83 8.36
CA ASP A 51 17.34 -11.24 8.12
C ASP A 51 16.40 -12.27 8.75
N TYR A 52 15.69 -11.87 9.82
CA TYR A 52 14.63 -12.68 10.41
C TYR A 52 13.44 -12.88 9.45
N TYR A 53 13.14 -11.86 8.63
CA TYR A 53 12.01 -11.89 7.70
C TYR A 53 12.44 -12.32 6.28
N GLY A 54 13.71 -12.09 5.89
CA GLY A 54 14.29 -12.40 4.57
C GLY A 54 15.67 -11.77 4.35
N MET A 55 16.31 -11.91 3.19
CA MET A 55 17.66 -11.35 2.97
C MET A 55 17.68 -9.82 2.72
N PRO A 56 18.49 -9.03 3.48
CA PRO A 56 18.47 -7.57 3.44
C PRO A 56 19.24 -6.93 2.28
N VAL A 57 18.85 -5.70 1.92
CA VAL A 57 19.52 -4.82 0.92
C VAL A 57 19.07 -3.35 1.06
N ASP A 58 19.90 -2.42 0.57
CA ASP A 58 19.83 -0.96 0.81
C ASP A 58 18.65 -0.28 0.07
N PRO A 59 18.03 0.84 0.52
CA PRO A 59 16.85 1.44 -0.12
C PRO A 59 17.04 2.85 -0.74
N GLY A 60 16.13 3.23 -1.66
CA GLY A 60 15.93 4.59 -2.22
C GLY A 60 14.58 5.21 -1.83
N THR A 61 14.26 6.43 -2.29
CA THR A 61 12.98 7.14 -2.02
C THR A 61 12.38 7.94 -3.20
N ASP A 62 11.03 8.07 -3.18
CA ASP A 62 10.09 8.99 -3.91
C ASP A 62 9.08 8.33 -4.90
N GLY A 63 7.86 8.89 -5.00
CA GLY A 63 7.02 8.77 -6.20
C GLY A 63 5.57 9.33 -6.14
N GLY A 64 4.88 9.29 -7.30
CA GLY A 64 3.63 10.01 -7.59
C GLY A 64 2.53 9.17 -8.26
N THR A 65 1.37 9.06 -7.61
CA THR A 65 0.22 8.25 -8.06
C THR A 65 -1.09 9.01 -7.75
N LEU A 66 -2.19 8.67 -8.42
CA LEU A 66 -3.54 9.10 -8.03
C LEU A 66 -4.48 7.91 -7.84
N HIS A 67 -5.48 8.08 -6.98
CA HIS A 67 -6.57 7.11 -6.80
C HIS A 67 -7.92 7.83 -6.82
N LEU A 68 -8.93 7.17 -7.36
CA LEU A 68 -10.33 7.58 -7.37
C LEU A 68 -11.21 6.39 -6.98
N SER A 69 -12.21 6.64 -6.13
CA SER A 69 -13.27 5.69 -5.79
C SER A 69 -14.61 6.26 -6.25
N THR A 70 -15.44 5.45 -6.90
CA THR A 70 -16.80 5.82 -7.31
C THR A 70 -17.78 4.69 -6.98
N LEU A 71 -19.02 5.08 -6.67
CA LEU A 71 -20.14 4.19 -6.41
C LEU A 71 -21.42 4.89 -6.89
N ASP A 72 -22.24 4.22 -7.68
CA ASP A 72 -23.55 4.75 -8.12
C ASP A 72 -24.74 4.11 -7.40
N ALA A 73 -25.94 4.65 -7.67
CA ALA A 73 -27.19 4.21 -7.08
C ALA A 73 -27.58 2.77 -7.46
N ASP A 74 -27.14 2.28 -8.62
CA ASP A 74 -27.35 0.90 -9.06
C ASP A 74 -26.34 -0.07 -8.40
N GLY A 75 -25.38 0.48 -7.65
CA GLY A 75 -24.36 -0.27 -6.92
C GLY A 75 -23.12 -0.62 -7.75
N MET A 76 -22.91 0.06 -8.88
CA MET A 76 -21.68 -0.05 -9.66
C MET A 76 -20.55 0.62 -8.89
N ALA A 77 -19.58 -0.19 -8.48
CA ALA A 77 -18.41 0.25 -7.73
C ALA A 77 -17.16 0.23 -8.62
N VAL A 78 -16.42 1.33 -8.67
CA VAL A 78 -15.12 1.40 -9.35
C VAL A 78 -14.06 1.98 -8.43
N ALA A 79 -13.03 1.19 -8.14
CA ALA A 79 -11.78 1.64 -7.55
C ALA A 79 -10.72 1.75 -8.67
N LEU A 80 -10.21 2.96 -8.92
CA LEU A 80 -9.26 3.21 -10.00
C LEU A 80 -7.99 3.85 -9.45
N THR A 81 -6.87 3.15 -9.57
CA THR A 81 -5.54 3.71 -9.31
C THR A 81 -4.80 3.88 -10.64
N THR A 82 -4.22 5.05 -10.88
CA THR A 82 -3.41 5.31 -12.08
C THR A 82 -2.17 6.12 -11.73
N THR A 83 -1.10 5.92 -12.50
CA THR A 83 0.23 6.41 -12.17
C THR A 83 1.06 6.64 -13.43
N ILE A 84 2.05 7.53 -13.32
CA ILE A 84 3.18 7.63 -14.26
C ILE A 84 4.49 7.24 -13.57
N ASN A 85 4.37 6.49 -12.47
CA ASN A 85 5.37 6.14 -11.47
C ASN A 85 5.81 7.31 -10.59
N THR A 86 6.90 8.00 -10.91
CA THR A 86 7.39 9.11 -10.09
C THR A 86 6.78 10.45 -10.50
N SER A 87 7.01 11.52 -9.74
CA SER A 87 6.55 12.86 -10.11
C SER A 87 7.09 13.28 -11.48
N PHE A 88 6.17 13.60 -12.42
CA PHE A 88 6.46 13.83 -13.84
C PHE A 88 7.09 12.63 -14.58
N GLY A 89 6.93 11.41 -14.08
CA GLY A 89 7.36 10.18 -14.72
C GLY A 89 8.83 10.21 -15.15
N SER A 90 9.08 9.91 -16.41
CA SER A 90 10.43 9.97 -17.02
C SER A 90 10.96 11.38 -17.25
N ARG A 91 10.12 12.41 -17.06
CA ARG A 91 10.36 13.81 -17.44
C ARG A 91 10.57 14.01 -18.96
N VAL A 92 10.29 12.98 -19.76
CA VAL A 92 10.27 13.05 -21.23
C VAL A 92 8.87 13.43 -21.69
N THR A 93 8.78 14.42 -22.57
CA THR A 93 7.50 14.84 -23.19
C THR A 93 7.44 14.45 -24.65
N VAL A 94 6.23 14.14 -25.13
CA VAL A 94 5.97 13.94 -26.55
C VAL A 94 5.90 15.30 -27.25
N PRO A 95 6.83 15.63 -28.18
CA PRO A 95 6.90 16.96 -28.78
C PRO A 95 5.60 17.36 -29.48
N GLY A 96 5.05 18.52 -29.13
CA GLY A 96 3.80 19.06 -29.71
C GLY A 96 2.50 18.56 -29.07
N TRP A 97 2.55 17.59 -28.15
CA TRP A 97 1.35 17.00 -27.52
C TRP A 97 1.18 17.35 -26.04
N GLY A 98 2.25 17.80 -25.37
CA GLY A 98 2.23 18.10 -23.93
C GLY A 98 2.02 16.86 -23.05
N LEU A 99 2.21 15.65 -23.59
CA LEU A 99 2.08 14.39 -22.86
C LEU A 99 3.42 14.00 -22.24
N VAL A 100 3.43 13.71 -20.94
CA VAL A 100 4.59 13.21 -20.20
C VAL A 100 4.58 11.67 -20.22
N LEU A 101 5.72 11.05 -20.50
CA LEU A 101 5.88 9.60 -20.48
C LEU A 101 6.20 9.10 -19.06
N ASN A 102 5.62 7.96 -18.68
CA ASN A 102 5.90 7.33 -17.38
C ASN A 102 7.36 6.84 -17.27
N ASN A 103 7.79 6.54 -16.04
CA ASN A 103 9.02 5.78 -15.76
C ASN A 103 8.73 4.48 -15.00
N GLU A 104 7.66 3.76 -15.37
CA GLU A 104 7.23 2.54 -14.66
C GLU A 104 8.28 1.41 -14.75
N MET A 105 9.17 1.46 -15.74
CA MET A 105 10.29 0.51 -15.84
C MET A 105 11.21 0.49 -14.60
N ASP A 106 11.18 1.54 -13.77
CA ASP A 106 11.90 1.58 -12.48
C ASP A 106 11.37 0.54 -11.47
N ASP A 107 10.11 0.13 -11.58
CA ASP A 107 9.54 -0.88 -10.68
C ASP A 107 10.07 -2.29 -10.95
N PHE A 108 10.80 -2.52 -12.04
CA PHE A 108 11.55 -3.76 -12.24
C PHE A 108 12.81 -3.82 -11.36
N VAL A 109 13.20 -5.04 -11.05
CA VAL A 109 14.49 -5.34 -10.44
C VAL A 109 15.57 -5.26 -11.52
N ALA A 110 16.33 -4.16 -11.53
CA ALA A 110 17.46 -3.98 -12.45
C ALA A 110 18.57 -5.02 -12.20
N ARG A 111 18.80 -5.36 -10.92
CA ARG A 111 19.66 -6.46 -10.45
C ARG A 111 19.09 -7.00 -9.13
N PRO A 112 19.11 -8.32 -8.88
CA PRO A 112 18.60 -8.88 -7.62
C PRO A 112 19.20 -8.21 -6.40
N GLY A 113 18.32 -7.80 -5.48
CA GLY A 113 18.69 -7.09 -4.27
C GLY A 113 19.06 -5.61 -4.45
N VAL A 114 19.09 -5.05 -5.66
CA VAL A 114 19.24 -3.59 -5.81
C VAL A 114 17.86 -2.94 -5.68
N PRO A 115 17.70 -1.89 -4.86
CA PRO A 115 16.42 -1.20 -4.69
C PRO A 115 16.01 -0.41 -5.94
N ASN A 116 14.71 -0.23 -6.13
CA ASN A 116 14.16 0.78 -7.03
C ASN A 116 14.09 2.18 -6.38
N ALA A 117 13.50 3.16 -7.07
CA ALA A 117 13.35 4.51 -6.52
C ALA A 117 12.56 4.54 -5.21
N TYR A 118 11.77 3.53 -4.86
CA TYR A 118 11.03 3.46 -3.59
C TYR A 118 11.72 2.65 -2.48
N GLY A 119 12.94 2.16 -2.74
CA GLY A 119 13.61 1.26 -1.80
C GLY A 119 13.01 -0.13 -1.74
N LEU A 120 12.12 -0.48 -2.68
CA LEU A 120 11.62 -1.83 -2.80
C LEU A 120 12.69 -2.69 -3.44
N VAL A 121 12.97 -3.81 -2.78
CA VAL A 121 13.86 -4.85 -3.27
C VAL A 121 13.03 -5.99 -3.84
N GLY A 122 13.60 -6.69 -4.81
CA GLY A 122 12.94 -7.84 -5.41
C GLY A 122 13.93 -8.90 -5.90
N SER A 123 13.39 -10.05 -6.26
CA SER A 123 14.14 -11.16 -6.84
C SER A 123 14.11 -11.10 -8.37
N GLU A 124 14.79 -12.07 -9.01
CA GLU A 124 14.71 -12.33 -10.46
C GLU A 124 13.26 -12.51 -10.97
N ALA A 125 12.31 -12.81 -10.06
CA ALA A 125 10.88 -12.88 -10.36
C ALA A 125 10.33 -11.61 -11.04
N ASN A 126 10.91 -10.45 -10.72
CA ASN A 126 10.55 -9.15 -11.27
C ASN A 126 11.71 -8.54 -12.07
N ALA A 127 12.53 -9.36 -12.73
CA ALA A 127 13.60 -8.88 -13.61
C ALA A 127 13.04 -8.26 -14.91
N VAL A 128 13.81 -7.34 -15.50
CA VAL A 128 13.46 -6.71 -16.79
C VAL A 128 13.44 -7.76 -17.90
N ALA A 129 12.31 -7.86 -18.61
CA ALA A 129 12.18 -8.71 -19.79
C ALA A 129 11.27 -8.09 -20.87
N PRO A 130 11.49 -8.40 -22.16
CA PRO A 130 10.64 -7.89 -23.24
C PRO A 130 9.18 -8.29 -23.07
N GLY A 131 8.29 -7.29 -23.05
CA GLY A 131 6.85 -7.49 -22.89
C GLY A 131 6.44 -8.02 -21.52
N ALA A 132 7.32 -7.95 -20.51
CA ALA A 132 6.93 -8.15 -19.12
C ALA A 132 6.33 -6.85 -18.54
N ARG A 133 5.54 -6.99 -17.50
CA ARG A 133 4.94 -5.88 -16.73
C ARG A 133 5.65 -5.73 -15.38
N PRO A 134 6.05 -4.52 -14.98
CA PRO A 134 6.73 -4.30 -13.69
C PRO A 134 5.77 -4.50 -12.51
N LEU A 135 6.30 -4.98 -11.38
CA LEU A 135 5.53 -5.21 -10.16
C LEU A 135 5.11 -3.90 -9.48
N SER A 136 3.82 -3.58 -9.61
CA SER A 136 3.22 -2.41 -8.97
C SER A 136 2.96 -2.58 -7.47
N SER A 137 2.81 -1.46 -6.76
CA SER A 137 2.27 -1.40 -5.39
C SER A 137 0.80 -0.95 -5.33
N MET A 138 0.17 -0.69 -6.48
CA MET A 138 -1.23 -0.29 -6.54
C MET A 138 -2.15 -1.36 -5.93
N SER A 139 -3.15 -0.94 -5.15
CA SER A 139 -4.13 -1.85 -4.54
C SER A 139 -5.56 -1.28 -4.57
N PRO A 140 -6.12 -0.94 -5.76
CA PRO A 140 -7.52 -0.57 -5.86
C PRO A 140 -8.39 -1.74 -5.39
N THR A 141 -9.27 -1.49 -4.41
CA THR A 141 -9.98 -2.57 -3.70
C THR A 141 -11.47 -2.24 -3.57
N VAL A 142 -12.31 -3.25 -3.84
CA VAL A 142 -13.74 -3.22 -3.55
C VAL A 142 -14.04 -4.35 -2.57
N LEU A 143 -14.46 -4.00 -1.35
CA LEU A 143 -14.89 -4.95 -0.34
C LEU A 143 -16.40 -5.08 -0.40
N LEU A 144 -16.89 -6.30 -0.31
CA LEU A 144 -18.32 -6.63 -0.27
C LEU A 144 -18.60 -7.35 1.05
N SER A 145 -19.67 -6.95 1.74
CA SER A 145 -20.20 -7.77 2.84
C SER A 145 -20.65 -9.14 2.31
N PRO A 146 -20.71 -10.19 3.16
CA PRO A 146 -21.18 -11.51 2.74
C PRO A 146 -22.57 -11.50 2.07
N ASP A 147 -23.46 -10.61 2.52
CA ASP A 147 -24.80 -10.41 1.95
C ASP A 147 -24.83 -9.41 0.78
N ARG A 148 -23.68 -8.83 0.42
CA ARG A 148 -23.46 -7.84 -0.65
C ARG A 148 -24.27 -6.55 -0.51
N LYS A 149 -24.80 -6.26 0.68
CA LYS A 149 -25.57 -5.03 0.95
C LYS A 149 -24.70 -3.84 1.31
N GLN A 150 -23.49 -4.10 1.80
CA GLN A 150 -22.51 -3.07 2.10
C GLN A 150 -21.30 -3.22 1.19
N ARG A 151 -20.74 -2.07 0.82
CA ARG A 151 -19.56 -1.98 -0.05
C ARG A 151 -18.60 -0.95 0.48
N ILE A 152 -17.31 -1.25 0.44
CA ILE A 152 -16.25 -0.27 0.65
C ILE A 152 -15.42 -0.23 -0.62
N VAL A 153 -15.44 0.92 -1.31
CA VAL A 153 -14.60 1.19 -2.49
C VAL A 153 -13.44 2.03 -2.00
N VAL A 154 -12.22 1.51 -2.08
CA VAL A 154 -11.06 2.13 -1.44
C VAL A 154 -9.78 1.87 -2.22
N GLY A 155 -8.86 2.81 -2.10
CA GLY A 155 -7.49 2.66 -2.55
C GLY A 155 -6.70 3.93 -2.30
N ALA A 156 -5.43 3.89 -2.65
CA ALA A 156 -4.51 4.97 -2.32
C ALA A 156 -3.54 5.31 -3.44
N SER A 157 -2.92 6.47 -3.26
CA SER A 157 -1.68 6.87 -3.94
C SER A 157 -0.50 6.89 -2.97
N GLY A 158 0.73 6.85 -3.50
CA GLY A 158 1.96 7.03 -2.71
C GLY A 158 2.94 5.85 -2.73
N GLY A 159 3.14 5.22 -3.89
CA GLY A 159 4.10 4.11 -4.03
C GLY A 159 3.83 2.94 -3.06
N PRO A 160 4.83 2.39 -2.35
CA PRO A 160 4.65 1.25 -1.45
C PRO A 160 3.75 1.56 -0.24
N PHE A 161 3.59 2.83 0.13
CA PHE A 161 2.67 3.23 1.20
C PHE A 161 1.21 2.92 0.84
N ILE A 162 0.89 2.70 -0.45
CA ILE A 162 -0.47 2.35 -0.91
C ILE A 162 -0.99 1.10 -0.18
N ILE A 163 -0.16 0.06 -0.07
CA ILE A 163 -0.55 -1.23 0.49
C ILE A 163 -0.95 -1.07 1.97
N THR A 164 -0.06 -0.49 2.78
CA THR A 164 -0.34 -0.33 4.22
C THR A 164 -1.39 0.73 4.51
N SER A 165 -1.48 1.80 3.70
CA SER A 165 -2.48 2.86 3.91
C SER A 165 -3.88 2.36 3.59
N THR A 166 -4.04 1.62 2.49
CA THR A 166 -5.32 1.00 2.11
C THR A 166 -5.76 0.00 3.17
N LEU A 167 -4.84 -0.87 3.63
CA LEU A 167 -5.12 -1.83 4.69
C LEU A 167 -5.54 -1.16 6.01
N GLN A 168 -4.82 -0.13 6.46
CA GLN A 168 -5.16 0.58 7.69
C GLN A 168 -6.54 1.23 7.63
N VAL A 169 -6.90 1.87 6.50
CA VAL A 169 -8.24 2.47 6.34
C VAL A 169 -9.33 1.39 6.35
N ILE A 170 -9.10 0.25 5.70
CA ILE A 170 -10.03 -0.89 5.75
C ILE A 170 -10.23 -1.35 7.20
N LEU A 171 -9.15 -1.56 7.96
CA LEU A 171 -9.24 -2.01 9.35
C LEU A 171 -9.89 -0.97 10.27
N ASN A 172 -9.60 0.31 10.07
CA ASN A 172 -10.25 1.41 10.80
C ASN A 172 -11.78 1.37 10.63
N ILE A 173 -12.27 1.08 9.43
CA ILE A 173 -13.71 0.99 9.16
C ILE A 173 -14.28 -0.34 9.69
N VAL A 174 -13.65 -1.46 9.36
CA VAL A 174 -14.22 -2.81 9.58
C VAL A 174 -14.05 -3.27 11.03
N ASP A 175 -12.85 -3.13 11.60
CA ASP A 175 -12.52 -3.66 12.93
C ASP A 175 -12.72 -2.62 14.03
N PHE A 176 -12.43 -1.35 13.75
CA PHE A 176 -12.54 -0.26 14.72
C PHE A 176 -13.82 0.58 14.59
N GLY A 177 -14.63 0.35 13.56
CA GLY A 177 -15.94 0.96 13.40
C GLY A 177 -15.92 2.47 13.09
N HIS A 178 -14.78 3.01 12.66
CA HIS A 178 -14.68 4.42 12.27
C HIS A 178 -15.55 4.72 11.05
N ASP A 179 -16.13 5.92 11.00
CA ASP A 179 -16.69 6.40 9.75
C ASP A 179 -15.58 6.68 8.71
N PRO A 180 -15.88 6.77 7.40
CA PRO A 180 -14.85 6.91 6.39
C PRO A 180 -13.96 8.14 6.55
N SER A 181 -14.48 9.25 7.07
CA SER A 181 -13.70 10.49 7.29
C SER A 181 -12.72 10.32 8.43
N GLU A 182 -13.16 9.74 9.54
CA GLU A 182 -12.30 9.37 10.68
C GLU A 182 -11.22 8.38 10.24
N ALA A 183 -11.60 7.37 9.45
CA ALA A 183 -10.69 6.32 9.00
C ALA A 183 -9.55 6.85 8.13
N VAL A 184 -9.80 7.77 7.19
CA VAL A 184 -8.75 8.37 6.35
C VAL A 184 -7.92 9.43 7.08
N ALA A 185 -8.51 10.13 8.05
CA ALA A 185 -7.82 11.15 8.83
C ALA A 185 -6.89 10.56 9.91
N ALA A 186 -7.18 9.36 10.40
CA ALA A 186 -6.39 8.69 11.43
C ALA A 186 -4.88 8.67 11.10
N PRO A 187 -3.99 8.87 12.11
CA PRO A 187 -2.55 8.70 11.93
C PRO A 187 -2.21 7.30 11.41
N ARG A 188 -1.24 7.22 10.50
CA ARG A 188 -0.82 5.97 9.84
C ARG A 188 0.63 5.63 10.13
N PHE A 189 0.96 4.36 10.00
CA PHE A 189 2.34 3.91 9.99
C PHE A 189 2.64 3.06 8.75
N HIS A 190 3.92 2.88 8.45
CA HIS A 190 4.37 2.10 7.32
C HIS A 190 5.68 1.40 7.65
N HIS A 191 5.75 0.12 7.30
CA HIS A 191 7.00 -0.64 7.29
C HIS A 191 6.94 -1.63 6.14
N GLN A 192 7.86 -1.48 5.19
CA GLN A 192 7.95 -2.28 3.97
C GLN A 192 9.08 -3.31 4.03
N TRP A 193 9.35 -3.85 5.22
CA TRP A 193 10.51 -4.70 5.53
C TRP A 193 11.89 -4.04 5.37
N GLN A 194 12.15 -3.35 4.25
CA GLN A 194 13.37 -2.59 3.99
C GLN A 194 13.08 -1.18 3.47
N PRO A 195 13.68 -0.11 4.02
CA PRO A 195 14.62 -0.09 5.16
C PRO A 195 14.02 -0.63 6.46
N GLU A 196 14.87 -0.95 7.43
CA GLU A 196 14.50 -1.37 8.80
C GLU A 196 13.88 -0.24 9.65
N SER A 197 13.12 0.67 9.02
CA SER A 197 12.50 1.82 9.65
C SER A 197 10.98 1.66 9.72
N LEU A 198 10.42 1.93 10.89
CA LEU A 198 8.99 2.12 11.09
C LEU A 198 8.68 3.61 10.89
N PHE A 199 8.08 3.92 9.74
CA PHE A 199 7.64 5.28 9.45
C PHE A 199 6.32 5.56 10.15
N LEU A 200 6.26 6.64 10.92
CA LEU A 200 5.05 7.12 11.59
C LEU A 200 4.64 8.47 11.04
N ASP A 201 3.35 8.63 10.80
CA ASP A 201 2.73 9.92 10.53
C ASP A 201 2.67 10.78 11.81
N GLN A 202 2.34 12.06 11.66
CA GLN A 202 2.03 12.92 12.79
C GLN A 202 0.75 12.43 13.52
N GLY A 203 0.74 12.54 14.85
CA GLY A 203 -0.44 12.23 15.68
C GLY A 203 -0.32 10.99 16.58
N PHE A 204 0.79 10.23 16.51
CA PHE A 204 1.10 9.23 17.53
C PHE A 204 1.53 9.90 18.83
N THR A 205 1.13 9.33 19.98
CA THR A 205 1.55 9.86 21.29
C THR A 205 3.02 9.55 21.56
N ALA A 206 3.68 10.40 22.34
CA ALA A 206 5.07 10.16 22.75
C ALA A 206 5.25 8.84 23.53
N ASP A 207 4.23 8.40 24.27
CA ASP A 207 4.23 7.10 24.95
C ASP A 207 4.21 5.94 23.95
N THR A 208 3.39 6.04 22.89
CA THR A 208 3.37 5.06 21.80
C THR A 208 4.70 4.98 21.09
N VAL A 209 5.31 6.12 20.76
CA VAL A 209 6.63 6.16 20.11
C VAL A 209 7.68 5.48 20.99
N ARG A 210 7.78 5.86 22.27
CA ARG A 210 8.71 5.23 23.23
C ARG A 210 8.48 3.73 23.38
N ALA A 211 7.23 3.28 23.40
CA ALA A 211 6.91 1.86 23.46
C ALA A 211 7.43 1.12 22.23
N LEU A 212 7.22 1.66 21.02
CA LEU A 212 7.72 1.08 19.77
C LEU A 212 9.25 1.03 19.74
N GLU A 213 9.93 2.10 20.16
CA GLU A 213 11.38 2.14 20.30
C GLU A 213 11.87 1.09 21.30
N SER A 214 11.19 0.93 22.44
CA SER A 214 11.52 -0.09 23.45
C SER A 214 11.36 -1.52 22.94
N TYR A 215 10.51 -1.73 21.93
CA TYR A 215 10.35 -3.02 21.25
C TYR A 215 11.45 -3.25 20.19
N GLY A 216 12.29 -2.25 19.94
CA GLY A 216 13.45 -2.30 19.06
C GLY A 216 13.21 -1.69 17.68
N HIS A 217 12.09 -1.00 17.44
CA HIS A 217 11.83 -0.36 16.16
C HIS A 217 12.70 0.89 15.98
N GLU A 218 13.32 1.04 14.81
CA GLU A 218 13.86 2.33 14.38
C GLU A 218 12.69 3.20 13.90
N VAL A 219 12.17 4.03 14.79
CA VAL A 219 11.03 4.90 14.49
C VAL A 219 11.52 6.13 13.74
N ARG A 220 10.87 6.44 12.61
CA ARG A 220 11.09 7.67 11.85
C ARG A 220 9.77 8.39 11.66
N GLU A 221 9.66 9.58 12.24
CA GLU A 221 8.53 10.45 11.93
C GLU A 221 8.71 11.05 10.55
N MET A 222 7.63 11.03 9.75
CA MET A 222 7.59 11.70 8.47
C MET A 222 6.18 12.20 8.18
N GLU A 223 6.07 13.25 7.37
CA GLU A 223 4.78 13.64 6.83
C GLU A 223 4.37 12.61 5.77
N PHE A 224 3.29 11.86 6.05
CA PHE A 224 2.80 10.86 5.11
C PHE A 224 2.23 11.54 3.85
N PHE A 225 2.78 11.18 2.70
CA PHE A 225 2.30 11.67 1.40
C PHE A 225 1.29 10.73 0.73
N SER A 226 1.02 9.56 1.32
CA SER A 226 -0.01 8.67 0.83
C SER A 226 -1.38 9.32 0.99
N ALA A 227 -2.25 9.14 0.00
CA ALA A 227 -3.60 9.68 0.05
C ALA A 227 -4.61 8.61 -0.33
N VAL A 228 -5.50 8.30 0.60
CA VAL A 228 -6.58 7.32 0.45
C VAL A 228 -7.88 8.02 0.03
N GLN A 229 -8.58 7.46 -0.94
CA GLN A 229 -9.98 7.83 -1.20
C GLN A 229 -10.84 6.63 -0.86
N VAL A 230 -12.02 6.89 -0.29
CA VAL A 230 -12.93 5.83 0.14
C VAL A 230 -14.39 6.23 -0.03
N ILE A 231 -15.21 5.27 -0.45
CA ILE A 231 -16.67 5.33 -0.34
C ILE A 231 -17.14 4.11 0.45
N HIS A 232 -17.93 4.32 1.49
CA HIS A 232 -18.57 3.27 2.26
C HIS A 232 -20.09 3.36 2.11
N GLN A 233 -20.68 2.34 1.49
CA GLN A 233 -22.13 2.13 1.47
C GLN A 233 -22.56 1.42 2.76
N THR A 234 -23.12 2.17 3.70
CA THR A 234 -23.54 1.65 5.02
C THR A 234 -24.97 1.11 5.02
N GLY A 235 -25.78 1.49 4.03
CA GLY A 235 -27.14 1.02 3.80
C GLY A 235 -27.58 1.24 2.36
N ALA A 236 -28.81 0.85 2.01
CA ALA A 236 -29.32 0.92 0.63
C ALA A 236 -29.18 2.32 0.02
N ASP A 237 -29.53 3.36 0.79
CA ASP A 237 -29.57 4.75 0.35
C ASP A 237 -28.49 5.63 1.01
N THR A 238 -27.52 5.02 1.71
CA THR A 238 -26.51 5.76 2.47
C THR A 238 -25.12 5.44 1.96
N MET A 239 -24.49 6.44 1.33
CA MET A 239 -23.10 6.39 0.87
C MET A 239 -22.31 7.51 1.54
N LEU A 240 -21.23 7.13 2.21
CA LEU A 240 -20.32 8.04 2.89
C LEU A 240 -19.00 8.06 2.11
N GLY A 241 -18.71 9.17 1.44
CA GLY A 241 -17.45 9.40 0.75
C GLY A 241 -16.48 10.20 1.60
N ALA A 242 -15.20 9.86 1.57
CA ALA A 242 -14.15 10.63 2.22
C ALA A 242 -12.89 10.71 1.35
N SER A 243 -12.23 11.85 1.45
CA SER A 243 -10.94 12.13 0.83
C SER A 243 -9.89 12.35 1.91
N ASP A 244 -8.70 11.79 1.71
CA ASP A 244 -7.57 11.99 2.63
C ASP A 244 -7.28 13.48 2.81
N PRO A 245 -7.26 14.01 4.05
CA PRO A 245 -7.00 15.44 4.27
C PRO A 245 -5.57 15.86 3.89
N ARG A 246 -4.64 14.90 3.72
CA ARG A 246 -3.23 15.18 3.38
C ARG A 246 -3.02 15.58 1.93
N LYS A 247 -3.99 15.31 1.04
CA LYS A 247 -4.03 15.85 -0.33
C LYS A 247 -5.39 16.51 -0.54
N GLY A 248 -5.41 17.75 -1.01
CA GLY A 248 -6.62 18.61 -1.11
C GLY A 248 -7.71 18.16 -2.09
N GLY A 249 -7.97 16.87 -2.25
CA GLY A 249 -9.18 16.34 -2.87
C GLY A 249 -10.39 16.47 -1.94
N TRP A 250 -11.58 16.25 -2.49
CA TRP A 250 -12.83 16.28 -1.73
C TRP A 250 -13.81 15.23 -2.27
N PRO A 251 -14.64 14.63 -1.39
CA PRO A 251 -15.73 13.80 -1.84
C PRO A 251 -16.84 14.66 -2.44
N ALA A 252 -17.49 14.17 -3.49
CA ALA A 252 -18.66 14.79 -4.09
C ALA A 252 -19.66 13.70 -4.47
N GLY A 253 -20.95 14.00 -4.31
CA GLY A 253 -22.04 13.10 -4.64
C GLY A 253 -23.26 13.86 -5.15
N LEU A 254 -24.05 13.19 -5.99
CA LEU A 254 -25.34 13.66 -6.45
C LEU A 254 -26.41 12.72 -5.87
N ARG A 255 -27.54 13.31 -5.48
CA ARG A 255 -28.73 12.55 -5.10
C ARG A 255 -29.53 12.17 -6.34
#